data_AF-A0A7W1JJM8-F1
#
_entry.id   AF-A0A7W1JJM8-F1
#
_cell.length_a   1.000
_cell.length_b   1.000
_cell.length_c   1.000
_cell.angle_alpha   90.00
_cell.angle_beta   90.00
_cell.angle_gamma   90.00
#
_symmetry.space_group_name_H-M   'P 1'
#
loop_
_entity.id
_entity.type
_entity.pdbx_description
1 polymer ?
#
loop_
_entity_poly.entity_id
_entity_poly.type
_entity_poly.pdbx_seq_one_letter_code
_entity_poly.pdbx_strand_id
1 'polypeptide(L)'
;MPTPSTTPEPPATEPDATEPDEPESDQPHSRPRDPKPHPISVEALIERRYNGRGLRVGQVLGEFSAYTRFAVTYRSEDLRISGIMNVPAGRGPFPVLVLNHGYIEPAIYVTGQGLAREQDWLARREYVVLHTDYRNHAGSDNDPNVD
;
A
#
# COMPACT_ATOMS: atom_id res chain seq x y z
N MET A 1 34.55 21.67 61.71
CA MET A 1 35.96 21.38 61.37
C MET A 1 36.15 19.88 61.34
N PRO A 2 36.12 19.22 60.17
CA PRO A 2 36.61 17.87 59.98
C PRO A 2 37.99 17.85 59.30
N THR A 3 38.75 16.81 59.64
CA THR A 3 40.14 16.47 59.30
C THR A 3 40.41 16.19 57.82
N PRO A 4 41.65 16.37 57.31
CA PRO A 4 42.02 15.94 55.96
C PRO A 4 42.37 14.43 55.92
N SER A 5 41.78 13.72 54.95
CA SER A 5 42.20 12.37 54.53
C SER A 5 43.39 12.47 53.58
N THR A 6 44.40 11.63 53.81
CA THR A 6 45.50 11.37 52.86
C THR A 6 45.18 10.14 52.02
N THR A 7 45.25 10.28 50.70
CA THR A 7 45.11 9.19 49.72
C THR A 7 46.49 8.85 49.13
N PRO A 8 46.88 7.56 49.04
CA PRO A 8 48.18 7.16 48.51
C PRO A 8 48.21 7.05 46.96
N GLU A 9 49.42 7.23 46.42
CA GLU A 9 49.80 7.25 45.00
C GLU A 9 49.92 5.84 44.39
N PRO A 10 49.57 5.62 43.11
CA PRO A 10 49.65 4.31 42.46
C PRO A 10 51.04 4.01 41.86
N PRO A 11 51.46 2.73 41.74
CA PRO A 11 52.71 2.37 41.09
C PRO A 11 52.59 2.33 39.55
N ALA A 12 53.72 2.58 38.88
CA ALA A 12 53.87 2.60 37.43
C ALA A 12 54.06 1.19 36.82
N THR A 13 53.54 0.99 35.61
CA THR A 13 53.71 -0.24 34.80
C THR A 13 54.38 0.13 33.47
N GLU A 14 55.43 -0.61 33.09
CA GLU A 14 56.17 -0.48 31.82
C GLU A 14 55.41 -1.10 30.62
N PRO A 15 55.64 -0.63 29.37
CA PRO A 15 54.96 -1.13 28.19
C PRO A 15 55.69 -2.32 27.55
N ASP A 16 54.91 -3.33 27.13
CA ASP A 16 55.36 -4.50 26.38
C ASP A 16 55.37 -4.21 24.86
N ALA A 17 56.36 -4.74 24.15
CA ALA A 17 56.65 -4.43 22.75
C ALA A 17 55.92 -5.37 21.78
N THR A 18 55.24 -4.82 20.77
CA THR A 18 54.47 -5.55 19.74
C THR A 18 55.36 -5.98 18.55
N GLU A 19 55.21 -7.23 18.11
CA GLU A 19 55.84 -7.81 16.91
C GLU A 19 55.02 -7.50 15.62
N PRO A 20 55.60 -7.43 14.41
CA PRO A 20 54.90 -6.96 13.19
C PRO A 20 54.10 -8.07 12.46
N ASP A 21 52.91 -7.71 11.97
CA ASP A 21 51.99 -8.52 11.16
C ASP A 21 52.53 -8.93 9.77
N GLU A 22 52.27 -10.18 9.37
CA GLU A 22 52.41 -10.70 8.00
C GLU A 22 51.27 -10.20 7.07
N PRO A 23 51.49 -10.07 5.74
CA PRO A 23 50.45 -9.56 4.83
C PRO A 23 49.42 -10.63 4.46
N GLU A 24 48.16 -10.33 4.67
CA GLU A 24 47.00 -11.17 4.36
C GLU A 24 46.75 -11.27 2.83
N SER A 25 46.50 -12.50 2.37
CA SER A 25 46.29 -12.87 0.96
C SER A 25 45.01 -12.28 0.36
N ASP A 26 45.10 -11.65 -0.81
CA ASP A 26 43.98 -11.10 -1.58
C ASP A 26 43.12 -12.23 -2.20
N GLN A 27 42.05 -12.63 -1.51
CA GLN A 27 41.03 -13.53 -2.04
C GLN A 27 39.80 -12.72 -2.49
N PRO A 28 39.28 -12.93 -3.71
CA PRO A 28 38.10 -12.21 -4.20
C PRO A 28 36.87 -12.62 -3.38
N HIS A 29 36.42 -11.71 -2.51
CA HIS A 29 35.18 -11.85 -1.77
C HIS A 29 34.01 -11.66 -2.75
N SER A 30 33.32 -12.76 -3.08
CA SER A 30 32.04 -12.69 -3.78
C SER A 30 31.04 -11.92 -2.91
N ARG A 31 30.66 -10.71 -3.31
CA ARG A 31 29.62 -9.94 -2.63
C ARG A 31 28.32 -10.78 -2.57
N PRO A 32 27.65 -10.88 -1.42
CA PRO A 32 26.31 -11.47 -1.36
C PRO A 32 25.40 -10.75 -2.34
N ARG A 33 24.65 -11.51 -3.16
CA ARG A 33 23.55 -10.93 -3.94
C ARG A 33 22.54 -10.36 -2.95
N ASP A 34 22.13 -9.10 -3.17
CA ASP A 34 21.06 -8.50 -2.39
C ASP A 34 19.82 -9.42 -2.42
N PRO A 35 19.18 -9.68 -1.27
CA PRO A 35 18.01 -10.55 -1.23
C PRO A 35 16.89 -9.95 -2.09
N LYS A 36 16.20 -10.81 -2.85
CA LYS A 36 15.03 -10.39 -3.63
C LYS A 36 14.02 -9.70 -2.68
N PRO A 37 13.46 -8.53 -3.05
CA PRO A 37 12.47 -7.85 -2.24
C PRO A 37 11.27 -8.75 -1.90
N HIS A 38 10.69 -8.55 -0.71
CA HIS A 38 9.47 -9.25 -0.32
C HIS A 38 8.35 -8.97 -1.36
N PRO A 39 7.53 -9.95 -1.76
CA PRO A 39 6.56 -9.76 -2.86
C PRO A 39 5.54 -8.64 -2.68
N ILE A 40 5.29 -8.19 -1.44
CA ILE A 40 4.35 -7.10 -1.08
C ILE A 40 5.10 -5.81 -0.70
N SER A 41 6.40 -5.70 -0.98
CA SER A 41 7.14 -4.43 -0.80
C SER A 41 6.80 -3.43 -1.90
N VAL A 42 7.00 -2.13 -1.64
CA VAL A 42 6.81 -1.07 -2.65
C VAL A 42 7.70 -1.33 -3.88
N GLU A 43 8.94 -1.75 -3.69
CA GLU A 43 9.86 -2.09 -4.79
C GLU A 43 9.31 -3.23 -5.65
N ALA A 44 8.88 -4.33 -5.02
CA ALA A 44 8.30 -5.45 -5.74
C ALA A 44 7.02 -5.06 -6.50
N LEU A 45 6.18 -4.21 -5.89
CA LEU A 45 4.91 -3.75 -6.49
C LEU A 45 5.12 -2.73 -7.63
N ILE A 46 6.21 -1.96 -7.63
CA ILE A 46 6.60 -1.09 -8.76
C ILE A 46 7.05 -1.92 -9.96
N GLU A 47 7.83 -2.98 -9.73
CA GLU A 47 8.34 -3.84 -10.80
C GLU A 47 7.28 -4.77 -11.37
N ARG A 48 6.29 -5.13 -10.55
CA ARG A 48 5.20 -6.02 -10.93
C ARG A 48 4.44 -5.49 -12.15
N ARG A 49 4.15 -6.39 -13.08
CA ARG A 49 3.20 -6.14 -14.17
C ARG A 49 1.80 -6.48 -13.70
N TYR A 50 0.87 -5.55 -13.91
CA TYR A 50 -0.54 -5.72 -13.58
C TYR A 50 -1.35 -5.90 -14.85
N ASN A 51 -2.33 -6.80 -14.80
CA ASN A 51 -3.28 -7.00 -15.89
C ASN A 51 -4.65 -6.41 -15.51
N GLY A 52 -4.74 -5.08 -15.54
CA GLY A 52 -5.98 -4.34 -15.35
C GLY A 52 -6.65 -4.02 -16.69
N ARG A 53 -7.90 -4.46 -16.91
CA ARG A 53 -8.61 -4.23 -18.18
C ARG A 53 -10.13 -4.25 -18.07
N GLY A 54 -10.79 -3.76 -19.12
CA GLY A 54 -12.21 -4.02 -19.34
C GLY A 54 -13.14 -3.40 -18.29
N LEU A 55 -12.86 -2.16 -17.88
CA LEU A 55 -13.82 -1.37 -17.09
C LEU A 55 -15.11 -1.21 -17.88
N ARG A 56 -16.22 -1.68 -17.31
CA ARG A 56 -17.56 -1.65 -17.88
C ARG A 56 -18.49 -0.92 -16.94
N VAL A 57 -19.14 0.11 -17.46
CA VAL A 57 -20.27 0.78 -16.82
C VAL A 57 -21.51 -0.07 -17.08
N GLY A 58 -22.15 -0.50 -15.99
CA GLY A 58 -23.34 -1.34 -16.01
C GLY A 58 -24.62 -0.55 -15.81
N GLN A 59 -25.58 -1.17 -15.13
CA GLN A 59 -26.88 -0.58 -14.84
C GLN A 59 -26.77 0.66 -13.93
N VAL A 60 -27.76 1.55 -14.05
CA VAL A 60 -27.97 2.66 -13.13
C VAL A 60 -28.44 2.11 -11.79
N LEU A 61 -27.81 2.55 -10.71
CA LEU A 61 -28.19 2.23 -9.32
C LEU A 61 -28.87 3.40 -8.63
N GLY A 62 -28.69 4.62 -9.13
CA GLY A 62 -29.35 5.81 -8.60
C GLY A 62 -29.10 7.04 -9.46
N GLU A 63 -30.11 7.89 -9.56
CA GLU A 63 -30.03 9.18 -10.25
C GLU A 63 -30.15 10.29 -9.23
N PHE A 64 -29.18 11.20 -9.24
CA PHE A 64 -29.13 12.36 -8.36
C PHE A 64 -29.08 13.62 -9.21
N SER A 65 -29.44 14.76 -8.62
CA SER A 65 -29.47 16.03 -9.36
C SER A 65 -28.13 16.44 -9.98
N ALA A 66 -27.02 16.00 -9.40
CA ALA A 66 -25.67 16.39 -9.83
C ALA A 66 -24.87 15.27 -10.51
N TYR A 67 -25.27 14.00 -10.38
CA TYR A 67 -24.53 12.86 -10.92
C TYR A 67 -25.44 11.63 -11.03
N THR A 68 -25.04 10.67 -11.87
CA THR A 68 -25.67 9.35 -11.94
C THR A 68 -24.74 8.30 -11.36
N ARG A 69 -25.27 7.40 -10.54
CA ARG A 69 -24.53 6.27 -9.97
C ARG A 69 -24.80 5.02 -10.81
N PHE A 70 -23.73 4.35 -11.19
CA PHE A 70 -23.74 3.11 -11.95
C PHE A 70 -23.09 1.98 -11.16
N ALA A 71 -23.55 0.75 -11.38
CA ALA A 71 -22.75 -0.43 -11.08
C ALA A 71 -21.59 -0.50 -12.06
N VAL A 72 -20.41 -0.93 -11.62
CA VAL A 72 -19.26 -1.13 -12.51
C VAL A 72 -18.57 -2.44 -12.26
N THR A 73 -17.86 -2.91 -13.28
CA THR A 73 -17.02 -4.10 -13.20
C THR A 73 -15.74 -3.89 -13.98
N TYR A 74 -14.64 -4.48 -13.55
CA TYR A 74 -13.38 -4.50 -14.30
C TYR A 74 -12.60 -5.78 -13.98
N ARG A 75 -11.58 -6.09 -14.77
CA ARG A 75 -10.65 -7.19 -14.47
C ARG A 75 -9.41 -6.66 -13.77
N SER A 76 -9.03 -7.33 -12.69
CA SER A 76 -7.75 -7.20 -11.99
C SER A 76 -7.10 -8.58 -11.99
N GLU A 77 -6.09 -8.76 -12.83
CA GLU A 77 -5.57 -10.08 -13.19
C GLU A 77 -6.66 -10.95 -13.85
N ASP A 78 -6.92 -12.12 -13.26
CA ASP A 78 -7.96 -13.04 -13.71
C ASP A 78 -9.29 -12.83 -12.98
N LEU A 79 -9.31 -11.98 -11.94
CA LEU A 79 -10.48 -11.71 -11.12
C LEU A 79 -11.32 -10.57 -11.71
N ARG A 80 -12.64 -10.73 -11.66
CA ARG A 80 -13.62 -9.67 -11.88
C ARG A 80 -13.85 -8.94 -10.57
N ILE A 81 -13.63 -7.63 -10.57
CA ILE A 81 -13.89 -6.75 -9.43
C ILE A 81 -15.14 -5.92 -9.71
N SER A 82 -16.03 -5.82 -8.73
CA SER A 82 -17.19 -4.94 -8.76
C SER A 82 -16.95 -3.62 -8.03
N GLY A 83 -17.90 -2.70 -8.21
CA GLY A 83 -17.93 -1.44 -7.50
C GLY A 83 -19.07 -0.57 -7.99
N ILE A 84 -18.98 0.71 -7.64
CA ILE A 84 -19.84 1.75 -8.19
C ILE A 84 -19.03 2.84 -8.86
N MET A 85 -19.66 3.54 -9.80
CA MET A 85 -19.14 4.76 -10.37
C MET A 85 -20.18 5.87 -10.29
N ASN A 86 -19.85 6.96 -9.62
CA ASN A 86 -20.64 8.19 -9.68
C ASN A 86 -20.07 9.06 -10.82
N VAL A 87 -20.89 9.36 -11.82
CA VAL A 87 -20.51 10.17 -12.99
C VAL A 87 -21.24 11.51 -12.92
N PRO A 88 -20.54 12.65 -12.79
CA PRO A 88 -21.14 13.97 -12.77
C PRO A 88 -22.01 14.24 -14.01
N ALA A 89 -23.09 15.01 -13.83
CA ALA A 89 -23.87 15.52 -14.93
C ALA A 89 -23.05 16.53 -15.77
N GLY A 90 -23.36 16.66 -17.05
CA GLY A 90 -22.67 17.56 -17.96
C GLY A 90 -21.71 16.86 -18.92
N ARG A 91 -20.93 17.66 -19.65
CA ARG A 91 -19.94 17.16 -20.62
C ARG A 91 -18.54 17.29 -20.01
N GLY A 92 -17.84 16.16 -19.89
CA GLY A 92 -16.45 16.12 -19.41
C GLY A 92 -15.44 16.73 -20.40
N PRO A 93 -14.12 16.52 -20.18
CA PRO A 93 -13.54 15.53 -19.28
C PRO A 93 -13.66 15.92 -17.80
N PHE A 94 -13.90 14.92 -16.95
CA PHE A 94 -13.89 15.06 -15.50
C PHE A 94 -12.61 14.46 -14.92
N PRO A 95 -12.02 15.05 -13.86
CA PRO A 95 -11.02 14.36 -13.06
C PRO A 95 -11.61 13.08 -12.44
N VAL A 96 -10.78 12.05 -12.29
CA VAL A 96 -11.19 10.75 -11.73
C VAL A 96 -10.53 10.54 -10.37
N LEU A 97 -11.32 10.08 -9.41
CA LEU A 97 -10.84 9.60 -8.11
C LEU A 97 -11.21 8.13 -7.94
N VAL A 98 -10.23 7.34 -7.51
CA VAL A 98 -10.44 5.94 -7.10
C VAL A 98 -10.49 5.90 -5.59
N LEU A 99 -11.63 5.47 -5.05
CA LEU A 99 -11.86 5.35 -3.62
C LEU A 99 -11.81 3.89 -3.19
N ASN A 100 -11.09 3.68 -2.10
CA ASN A 100 -10.75 2.40 -1.51
C ASN A 100 -11.22 2.45 -0.06
N HIS A 101 -12.13 1.55 0.34
CA HIS A 101 -12.68 1.54 1.69
C HIS A 101 -11.76 0.85 2.71
N GLY A 102 -11.98 1.09 4.00
CA GLY A 102 -11.38 0.30 5.08
C GLY A 102 -12.03 -1.08 5.19
N TYR A 103 -11.56 -1.94 6.11
CA TYR A 103 -12.15 -3.27 6.29
C TYR A 103 -13.63 -3.19 6.68
N ILE A 104 -14.45 -3.97 6.00
CA ILE A 104 -15.84 -4.27 6.34
C ILE A 104 -15.99 -5.77 6.13
N GLU A 105 -16.65 -6.46 7.06
CA GLU A 105 -16.78 -7.91 6.97
C GLU A 105 -17.50 -8.32 5.66
N PRO A 106 -16.88 -9.19 4.82
CA PRO A 106 -17.41 -9.52 3.50
C PRO A 106 -18.84 -10.09 3.54
N ALA A 107 -19.18 -10.84 4.59
CA ALA A 107 -20.49 -11.47 4.76
C ALA A 107 -21.65 -10.45 4.89
N ILE A 108 -21.35 -9.21 5.29
CA ILE A 108 -22.35 -8.14 5.46
C ILE A 108 -22.15 -6.98 4.47
N TYR A 109 -21.12 -7.02 3.64
CA TYR A 109 -20.78 -5.94 2.72
C TYR A 109 -21.72 -5.94 1.50
N VAL A 110 -22.18 -4.76 1.11
CA VAL A 110 -22.96 -4.54 -0.13
C VAL A 110 -22.22 -3.62 -1.11
N THR A 111 -22.50 -3.75 -2.41
CA THR A 111 -21.85 -2.97 -3.48
C THR A 111 -21.81 -1.47 -3.18
N GLY A 112 -20.60 -0.92 -3.16
CA GLY A 112 -20.33 0.50 -2.93
C GLY A 112 -20.38 0.96 -1.47
N GLN A 113 -20.40 0.04 -0.49
CA GLN A 113 -20.47 0.38 0.93
C GLN A 113 -19.16 0.98 1.46
N GLY A 114 -19.30 2.00 2.32
CA GLY A 114 -18.17 2.79 2.83
C GLY A 114 -18.04 4.11 2.08
N LEU A 115 -17.47 5.13 2.73
CA LEU A 115 -17.19 6.45 2.12
C LEU A 115 -18.39 7.15 1.44
N ALA A 116 -19.63 6.83 1.82
CA ALA A 116 -20.83 7.32 1.11
C ALA A 116 -20.89 8.86 1.06
N ARG A 117 -20.45 9.52 2.15
CA ARG A 117 -20.41 10.98 2.26
C ARG A 117 -19.37 11.58 1.30
N GLU A 118 -18.18 10.99 1.23
CA GLU A 118 -17.10 11.41 0.36
C GLU A 118 -17.45 11.17 -1.12
N GLN A 119 -18.05 10.01 -1.43
CA GLN A 119 -18.53 9.67 -2.75
C GLN A 119 -19.53 10.71 -3.30
N ASP A 120 -20.52 11.13 -2.51
CA ASP A 120 -21.49 12.17 -2.89
C ASP A 120 -20.82 13.55 -2.99
N TRP A 121 -20.02 13.94 -1.99
CA TRP A 121 -19.38 15.25 -1.93
C TRP A 121 -18.45 15.51 -3.12
N LEU A 122 -17.69 14.49 -3.54
CA LEU A 122 -16.76 14.56 -4.66
C LEU A 122 -17.49 14.53 -6.00
N ALA A 123 -18.50 13.67 -6.18
CA ALA A 123 -19.27 13.61 -7.42
C ALA A 123 -20.01 14.93 -7.72
N ARG A 124 -20.54 15.60 -6.69
CA ARG A 124 -21.13 16.94 -6.80
C ARG A 124 -20.14 18.05 -7.16
N ARG A 125 -18.83 17.77 -7.07
CA ARG A 125 -17.73 18.67 -7.44
C ARG A 125 -17.06 18.25 -8.74
N GLU A 126 -17.81 17.54 -9.57
CA GLU A 126 -17.42 17.18 -10.93
C GLU A 126 -16.21 16.23 -10.99
N TYR A 127 -16.03 15.41 -9.96
CA TYR A 127 -15.15 14.24 -10.01
C TYR A 127 -15.93 13.00 -10.39
N VAL A 128 -15.43 12.22 -11.35
CA VAL A 128 -15.87 10.82 -11.48
C VAL A 128 -15.30 10.05 -10.30
N VAL A 129 -16.16 9.43 -9.51
CA VAL A 129 -15.75 8.63 -8.35
C VAL A 129 -15.94 7.17 -8.68
N LEU A 130 -14.82 6.43 -8.79
CA LEU A 130 -14.80 4.97 -8.87
C LEU A 130 -14.56 4.41 -7.47
N HIS A 131 -15.57 3.81 -6.85
CA HIS A 131 -15.42 3.13 -5.56
C HIS A 131 -15.40 1.63 -5.78
N THR A 132 -14.31 0.96 -5.36
CA THR A 132 -14.11 -0.47 -5.61
C THR A 132 -14.59 -1.29 -4.43
N ASP A 133 -15.20 -2.45 -4.68
CA ASP A 133 -15.66 -3.33 -3.60
C ASP A 133 -14.55 -4.17 -2.97
N TYR A 134 -13.35 -4.25 -3.56
CA TYR A 134 -12.32 -5.26 -3.27
C TYR A 134 -12.70 -6.70 -3.62
N ARG A 135 -11.70 -7.57 -3.64
CA ARG A 135 -11.86 -9.03 -3.77
C ARG A 135 -12.67 -9.57 -2.60
N ASN A 136 -13.42 -10.66 -2.80
CA ASN A 136 -14.25 -11.32 -1.79
C ASN A 136 -15.48 -10.53 -1.32
N HIS A 137 -15.68 -9.30 -1.79
CA HIS A 137 -16.74 -8.42 -1.34
C HIS A 137 -17.78 -8.21 -2.45
N ALA A 138 -19.05 -8.19 -2.03
CA ALA A 138 -20.21 -8.00 -2.91
C ALA A 138 -20.14 -8.82 -4.21
N GLY A 139 -20.09 -8.14 -5.36
CA GLY A 139 -20.10 -8.78 -6.66
C GLY A 139 -18.72 -9.13 -7.21
N SER A 140 -17.63 -8.90 -6.47
CA SER A 140 -16.28 -9.27 -6.89
C SER A 140 -16.04 -10.77 -6.74
N ASP A 141 -15.13 -11.30 -7.55
CA ASP A 141 -14.72 -12.69 -7.44
C ASP A 141 -14.02 -12.96 -6.10
N ASN A 142 -14.15 -14.22 -5.65
CA ASN A 142 -13.43 -14.73 -4.50
C ASN A 142 -11.97 -15.03 -4.86
N ASP A 143 -11.07 -14.70 -3.95
CA ASP A 143 -9.65 -14.96 -3.98
C ASP A 143 -9.25 -15.63 -2.66
N PRO A 144 -8.84 -16.91 -2.71
CA PRO A 144 -8.46 -17.66 -1.52
C PRO A 144 -7.13 -17.20 -0.91
N ASN A 145 -6.42 -16.28 -1.56
CA ASN A 145 -5.13 -15.75 -1.08
C ASN A 145 -5.29 -14.36 -0.43
N VAL A 146 -6.51 -13.96 -0.11
CA VAL A 146 -6.77 -12.78 0.72
C VAL A 146 -6.78 -13.27 2.17
N ASP A 147 -5.71 -12.95 2.88
CA ASP A 147 -5.56 -13.23 4.32
C ASP A 147 -6.53 -12.38 5.17
#